data_AF-A0A945U7E6-F1
#
_entry.id   AF-A0A945U7E6-F1
#
_cell.length_a   1.000
_cell.length_b   1.000
_cell.length_c   1.000
_cell.angle_alpha   90.00
_cell.angle_beta   90.00
_cell.angle_gamma   90.00
#
_symmetry.space_group_name_H-M   'P 1'
#
loop_
_entity.id
_entity.type
_entity.pdbx_description
1 polymer ?
#
loop_
_entity_poly.entity_id
_entity_poly.type
_entity_poly.pdbx_seq_one_letter_code
_entity_poly.pdbx_strand_id
1 'polypeptide(L)'
;MLSATKNTRPNLTLFKRIIVSLLLLSFLWLPNQALATNQATIDRVKKIVMMLNIAGKEFQDGIVDGKIAIAAEYEESQVFLQQAIERFKRVAPEISVPEKSKDLSKRLIKLEGLIKSKVDSQVIWGEVNSLNSELLEIFSIEISKTPITPISMENGKRIFETNCSVCHGLKGNGDGPMSSQYTPSPAILSNPELTGDANTIAYDNFEVINVGIANTSMMGWAGVLSENQIWDVTYYLRSFSNTNLQLPPVNLEIAAIESSEEAGINSTSQVVKDVEATLQKSFDTYKAGQVEDAAEMAFDAYLIYEKIESNLITKDKNLGITLESAFSRYRGEIKRNAPLKHVESLRNEISLNMAKGLEILTNEVGFSAMFLQSFSIIVREGFEAILIIAALIAFLVKSRNQSRVKSIHMGVILGILASFATAYIIHEI
;
A
#
# COMPACT_ATOMS: atom_id res chain seq x y z
N MET A 1 83.06 19.56 3.79
CA MET A 1 82.80 19.09 2.42
C MET A 1 81.33 19.37 2.10
N LEU A 2 81.09 20.25 1.12
CA LEU A 2 79.77 20.53 0.54
C LEU A 2 79.27 19.31 -0.25
N SER A 3 77.97 18.99 -0.20
CA SER A 3 77.22 18.65 -1.41
C SER A 3 75.71 18.75 -1.18
N ALA A 4 75.07 19.35 -2.17
CA ALA A 4 73.70 19.87 -2.20
C ALA A 4 72.63 18.78 -2.37
N THR A 5 71.53 18.89 -1.62
CA THR A 5 70.28 18.15 -1.89
C THR A 5 69.43 18.93 -2.90
N LYS A 6 69.26 18.33 -4.10
CA LYS A 6 68.42 18.83 -5.20
C LYS A 6 66.95 18.92 -4.78
N ASN A 7 66.39 20.10 -4.98
CA ASN A 7 64.98 20.43 -4.87
C ASN A 7 64.24 19.95 -6.13
N THR A 8 63.34 18.98 -6.03
CA THR A 8 62.46 18.53 -7.14
C THR A 8 61.04 19.02 -6.88
N ARG A 9 60.59 20.00 -7.66
CA ARG A 9 59.19 20.45 -7.67
C ARG A 9 58.35 19.47 -8.50
N PRO A 10 57.15 19.07 -8.05
CA PRO A 10 56.28 18.19 -8.82
C PRO A 10 55.77 18.89 -10.09
N ASN A 11 55.72 18.12 -11.18
CA ASN A 11 55.45 18.59 -12.54
C ASN A 11 53.94 18.88 -12.71
N LEU A 12 53.54 20.13 -12.52
CA LEU A 12 52.15 20.63 -12.49
C LEU A 12 51.33 20.30 -13.76
N THR A 13 52.00 19.93 -14.85
CA THR A 13 51.42 19.62 -16.16
C THR A 13 50.78 18.23 -16.23
N LEU A 14 51.31 17.25 -15.49
CA LEU A 14 50.75 15.89 -15.46
C LEU A 14 49.46 15.85 -14.65
N PHE A 15 49.42 16.59 -13.54
CA PHE A 15 48.24 16.69 -12.66
C PHE A 15 47.06 17.38 -13.36
N LYS A 16 47.32 18.44 -14.13
CA LYS A 16 46.29 19.08 -14.97
C LYS A 16 45.72 18.15 -16.04
N ARG A 17 46.55 17.31 -16.66
CA ARG A 17 46.09 16.34 -17.68
C ARG A 17 45.21 15.24 -17.07
N ILE A 18 45.54 14.75 -15.89
CA ILE A 18 44.73 13.74 -15.19
C ILE A 18 43.36 14.32 -14.77
N ILE A 19 43.33 15.56 -14.28
CA ILE A 19 42.08 16.24 -13.90
C ILE A 19 41.19 16.51 -15.13
N VAL A 20 41.77 16.94 -16.25
CA VAL A 20 41.01 17.18 -17.49
C VAL A 20 40.48 15.86 -18.08
N SER A 21 41.25 14.77 -18.01
CA SER A 21 40.78 13.44 -18.45
C SER A 21 39.67 12.88 -17.54
N LEU A 22 39.74 13.11 -16.22
CA LEU A 22 38.67 12.73 -15.27
C LEU A 22 37.39 13.55 -15.49
N LEU A 23 37.52 14.85 -15.80
CA LEU A 23 36.38 15.71 -16.16
C LEU A 23 35.73 15.30 -17.49
N LEU A 24 36.52 14.87 -18.48
CA LEU A 24 35.99 14.38 -19.76
C LEU A 24 35.31 13.01 -19.66
N LEU A 25 35.76 12.12 -18.77
CA LEU A 25 35.05 10.85 -18.51
C LEU A 25 33.71 11.05 -17.78
N SER A 26 33.57 12.10 -16.97
CA SER A 26 32.30 12.40 -16.28
C SER A 26 31.17 12.85 -17.21
N PHE A 27 31.48 13.23 -18.46
CA PHE A 27 30.49 13.61 -19.47
C PHE A 27 29.93 12.41 -20.27
N LEU A 28 30.51 11.21 -20.13
CA LEU A 28 30.01 9.99 -20.79
C LEU A 28 29.02 9.19 -19.92
N TRP A 29 28.74 9.65 -18.71
CA TRP A 29 27.71 9.11 -17.82
C TRP A 29 26.58 10.13 -17.65
N LEU A 30 25.90 10.45 -18.75
CA LEU A 30 24.52 10.91 -18.63
C LEU A 30 23.68 9.65 -18.48
N PRO A 31 23.17 9.30 -17.28
CA PRO A 31 22.13 8.30 -17.21
C PRO A 31 21.01 8.78 -18.13
N ASN A 32 20.56 7.92 -19.04
CA ASN A 32 19.27 8.07 -19.67
C ASN A 32 18.28 8.22 -18.51
N GLN A 33 17.81 9.44 -18.26
CA GLN A 33 16.62 9.63 -17.45
C GLN A 33 15.48 9.07 -18.29
N ALA A 34 15.27 7.75 -18.19
CA ALA A 34 13.96 7.20 -18.45
C ALA A 34 13.00 8.07 -17.62
N LEU A 35 12.06 8.72 -18.29
CA LEU A 35 10.97 9.42 -17.62
C LEU A 35 10.29 8.36 -16.76
N ALA A 36 10.59 8.31 -15.47
CA ALA A 36 9.89 7.43 -14.55
C ALA A 36 8.41 7.82 -14.67
N THR A 37 7.58 6.91 -15.19
CA THR A 37 6.15 7.12 -15.26
C THR A 37 5.67 7.42 -13.85
N ASN A 38 5.03 8.57 -13.65
CA ASN A 38 4.54 8.97 -12.34
C ASN A 38 3.55 7.90 -11.82
N GLN A 39 3.65 7.51 -10.56
CA GLN A 39 2.74 6.55 -9.92
C GLN A 39 1.27 6.89 -10.16
N ALA A 40 0.93 8.18 -10.14
CA ALA A 40 -0.44 8.62 -10.44
C ALA A 40 -0.89 8.26 -11.86
N THR A 41 0.03 8.29 -12.84
CA THR A 41 -0.22 7.85 -14.22
C THR A 41 -0.39 6.33 -14.30
N ILE A 42 0.45 5.59 -13.58
CA ILE A 42 0.34 4.12 -13.46
C ILE A 42 -1.05 3.74 -12.95
N ASP A 43 -1.50 4.38 -11.86
CA ASP A 43 -2.81 4.08 -11.26
C ASP A 43 -3.97 4.46 -12.19
N ARG A 44 -3.85 5.57 -12.94
CA ARG A 44 -4.83 5.95 -13.97
C ARG A 44 -4.92 4.89 -15.07
N VAL A 45 -3.79 4.38 -15.55
CA VAL A 45 -3.74 3.35 -16.60
C VAL A 45 -4.27 2.02 -16.09
N LYS A 46 -3.89 1.59 -14.89
CA LYS A 46 -4.45 0.39 -14.23
C LYS A 46 -5.98 0.46 -14.19
N LYS A 47 -6.56 1.59 -13.79
CA LYS A 47 -8.02 1.77 -13.77
C LYS A 47 -8.66 1.68 -15.15
N ILE A 48 -8.01 2.20 -16.20
CA ILE A 48 -8.50 2.06 -17.58
C ILE A 48 -8.54 0.57 -17.98
N VAL A 49 -7.46 -0.16 -17.70
CA VAL A 49 -7.37 -1.60 -17.99
C VAL A 49 -8.47 -2.39 -17.28
N MET A 50 -8.69 -2.13 -15.98
CA MET A 50 -9.75 -2.78 -15.21
C MET A 50 -11.15 -2.48 -15.78
N MET A 51 -11.42 -1.22 -16.13
CA MET A 51 -12.71 -0.84 -16.74
C MET A 51 -12.92 -1.50 -18.11
N LEU A 52 -11.87 -1.69 -18.91
CA LEU A 52 -11.96 -2.40 -20.20
C LEU A 52 -12.23 -3.90 -20.01
N ASN A 53 -11.63 -4.52 -18.99
CA ASN A 53 -11.91 -5.93 -18.64
C ASN A 53 -13.37 -6.10 -18.22
N ILE A 54 -13.87 -5.23 -17.33
CA ILE A 54 -15.27 -5.26 -16.90
C ILE A 54 -16.20 -5.03 -18.10
N ALA A 55 -15.93 -4.03 -18.96
CA ALA A 55 -16.74 -3.80 -20.15
C ALA A 55 -16.83 -5.02 -21.08
N GLY A 56 -15.73 -5.76 -21.25
CA GLY A 56 -15.71 -7.00 -22.03
C GLY A 56 -16.54 -8.12 -21.40
N LYS A 57 -16.45 -8.27 -20.08
CA LYS A 57 -17.20 -9.26 -19.29
C LYS A 57 -18.70 -8.97 -19.29
N GLU A 58 -19.10 -7.75 -18.95
CA GLU A 58 -20.51 -7.34 -18.93
C GLU A 58 -21.16 -7.46 -20.32
N PHE A 59 -20.39 -7.19 -21.39
CA PHE A 59 -20.89 -7.41 -22.74
C PHE A 59 -21.15 -8.89 -23.04
N GLN A 60 -20.23 -9.77 -22.62
CA GLN A 60 -20.35 -11.21 -22.82
C GLN A 60 -21.57 -11.77 -22.09
N ASP A 61 -21.86 -11.27 -20.89
CA ASP A 61 -22.98 -11.75 -20.09
C ASP A 61 -24.31 -11.10 -20.55
N GLY A 62 -24.26 -9.86 -21.06
CA GLY A 62 -25.42 -9.13 -21.58
C GLY A 62 -25.88 -9.54 -22.99
N ILE A 63 -24.97 -10.07 -23.83
CA ILE A 63 -25.24 -10.41 -25.23
C ILE A 63 -25.01 -11.89 -25.51
N VAL A 64 -26.07 -12.57 -25.97
CA VAL A 64 -26.01 -13.98 -26.44
C VAL A 64 -26.53 -14.04 -27.87
N ASP A 65 -25.73 -14.59 -28.79
CA ASP A 65 -26.05 -14.72 -30.22
C ASP A 65 -26.50 -13.38 -30.87
N GLY A 66 -25.84 -12.28 -30.51
CA GLY A 66 -26.12 -10.93 -31.01
C GLY A 66 -27.44 -10.32 -30.49
N LYS A 67 -28.09 -10.96 -29.52
CA LYS A 67 -29.31 -10.47 -28.85
C LYS A 67 -29.02 -10.08 -27.41
N ILE A 68 -29.77 -9.10 -26.91
CA ILE A 68 -29.72 -8.70 -25.50
C ILE A 68 -30.38 -9.79 -24.67
N ALA A 69 -29.57 -10.53 -23.93
CA ALA A 69 -30.01 -11.53 -22.95
C ALA A 69 -30.27 -10.86 -21.59
N ILE A 70 -29.34 -10.00 -21.15
CA ILE A 70 -29.46 -9.25 -19.89
C ILE A 70 -29.21 -7.77 -20.20
N ALA A 71 -30.29 -6.97 -20.14
CA ALA A 71 -30.22 -5.57 -20.52
C ALA A 71 -29.31 -4.74 -19.59
N ALA A 72 -29.30 -5.06 -18.29
CA ALA A 72 -28.44 -4.41 -17.31
C ALA A 72 -26.96 -4.57 -17.68
N GLU A 73 -26.46 -5.81 -17.86
CA GLU A 73 -25.04 -6.03 -18.20
C GLU A 73 -24.67 -5.39 -19.55
N TYR A 74 -25.58 -5.41 -20.53
CA TYR A 74 -25.33 -4.71 -21.79
C TYR A 74 -25.21 -3.19 -21.61
N GLU A 75 -26.01 -2.59 -20.74
CA GLU A 75 -25.90 -1.17 -20.39
C GLU A 75 -24.61 -0.89 -19.61
N GLU A 76 -24.27 -1.71 -18.60
CA GLU A 76 -23.04 -1.58 -17.81
C GLU A 76 -21.78 -1.68 -18.68
N SER A 77 -21.76 -2.60 -19.66
CA SER A 77 -20.65 -2.73 -20.61
C SER A 77 -20.33 -1.43 -21.35
N GLN A 78 -21.36 -0.69 -21.74
CA GLN A 78 -21.22 0.60 -22.44
C GLN A 78 -20.74 1.68 -21.50
N VAL A 79 -21.28 1.69 -20.27
CA VAL A 79 -20.91 2.65 -19.24
C VAL A 79 -19.42 2.51 -18.87
N PHE A 80 -18.95 1.29 -18.58
CA PHE A 80 -17.54 1.04 -18.26
C PHE A 80 -16.61 1.43 -19.40
N LEU A 81 -16.96 1.08 -20.64
CA LEU A 81 -16.16 1.47 -21.80
C LEU A 81 -16.10 3.00 -21.96
N GLN A 82 -17.22 3.70 -21.79
CA GLN A 82 -17.24 5.16 -21.87
C GLN A 82 -16.32 5.79 -20.80
N GLN A 83 -16.32 5.25 -19.57
CA GLN A 83 -15.42 5.72 -18.53
C GLN A 83 -13.95 5.44 -18.84
N ALA A 84 -13.64 4.26 -19.38
CA ALA A 84 -12.29 3.95 -19.84
C ALA A 84 -11.83 4.95 -20.90
N ILE A 85 -12.70 5.30 -21.85
CA ILE A 85 -12.42 6.32 -22.89
C ILE A 85 -12.17 7.69 -22.28
N GLU A 86 -13.02 8.15 -21.37
CA GLU A 86 -12.88 9.47 -20.73
C GLU A 86 -11.62 9.57 -19.84
N ARG A 87 -11.25 8.48 -19.18
CA ARG A 87 -9.99 8.37 -18.43
C ARG A 87 -8.81 8.35 -19.37
N PHE A 88 -8.87 7.59 -20.45
CA PHE A 88 -7.80 7.52 -21.44
C PHE A 88 -7.51 8.89 -22.06
N LYS A 89 -8.53 9.72 -22.34
CA LYS A 89 -8.31 11.11 -22.83
C LYS A 89 -7.38 11.95 -21.96
N ARG A 90 -7.33 11.68 -20.65
CA ARG A 90 -6.44 12.39 -19.70
C ARG A 90 -5.02 11.84 -19.70
N VAL A 91 -4.86 10.56 -20.02
CA VAL A 91 -3.56 9.87 -20.09
C VAL A 91 -2.94 9.97 -21.48
N ALA A 92 -3.76 10.10 -22.52
CA ALA A 92 -3.33 10.17 -23.93
C ALA A 92 -2.24 11.23 -24.22
N PRO A 93 -2.24 12.42 -23.59
CA PRO A 93 -1.17 13.41 -23.75
C PRO A 93 0.17 13.00 -23.12
N GLU A 94 0.17 12.04 -22.19
CA GLU A 94 1.36 11.55 -21.49
C GLU A 94 2.10 10.46 -22.30
N ILE A 95 1.51 9.98 -23.40
CA ILE A 95 2.12 8.99 -24.28
C ILE A 95 3.15 9.68 -25.18
N SER A 96 4.42 9.30 -25.01
CA SER A 96 5.56 9.88 -25.74
C SER A 96 5.50 9.73 -27.26
N VAL A 97 4.73 8.77 -27.78
CA VAL A 97 4.58 8.49 -29.21
C VAL A 97 3.18 8.91 -29.69
N PRO A 98 3.01 10.10 -30.31
CA PRO A 98 1.69 10.63 -30.65
C PRO A 98 0.85 9.73 -31.58
N GLU A 99 1.50 8.98 -32.48
CA GLU A 99 0.80 8.05 -33.37
C GLU A 99 0.20 6.87 -32.60
N LYS A 100 0.87 6.34 -31.57
CA LYS A 100 0.30 5.31 -30.68
C LYS A 100 -0.89 5.86 -29.88
N SER A 101 -0.77 7.08 -29.37
CA SER A 101 -1.86 7.76 -28.64
C SER A 101 -3.13 7.93 -29.49
N LYS A 102 -2.95 8.34 -30.76
CA LYS A 102 -4.06 8.44 -31.74
C LYS A 102 -4.63 7.08 -32.11
N ASP A 103 -3.80 6.07 -32.31
CA ASP A 103 -4.26 4.72 -32.64
C ASP A 103 -5.10 4.12 -31.52
N LEU A 104 -4.62 4.17 -30.27
CA LEU A 104 -5.37 3.74 -29.09
C LEU A 104 -6.71 4.48 -28.96
N SER A 105 -6.72 5.81 -29.17
CA SER A 105 -7.96 6.61 -29.17
C SER A 105 -8.96 6.08 -30.22
N LYS A 106 -8.48 5.80 -31.43
CA LYS A 106 -9.30 5.30 -32.54
C LYS A 106 -9.84 3.91 -32.26
N ARG A 107 -9.02 3.03 -31.68
CA ARG A 107 -9.39 1.65 -31.35
C ARG A 107 -10.38 1.57 -30.20
N LEU A 108 -10.29 2.45 -29.20
CA LEU A 108 -11.30 2.60 -28.16
C LEU A 108 -12.67 3.01 -28.73
N ILE A 109 -12.71 3.95 -29.69
CA ILE A 109 -13.95 4.33 -30.40
C ILE A 109 -14.47 3.17 -31.26
N LYS A 110 -13.57 2.42 -31.92
CA LYS A 110 -13.94 1.21 -32.68
C LYS A 110 -14.58 0.17 -31.75
N LEU A 111 -14.02 -0.06 -30.57
CA LEU A 111 -14.57 -0.97 -29.56
C LEU A 111 -15.99 -0.57 -29.16
N GLU A 112 -16.24 0.73 -28.97
CA GLU A 112 -17.59 1.24 -28.70
C GLU A 112 -18.57 0.92 -29.84
N GLY A 113 -18.12 1.06 -31.09
CA GLY A 113 -18.90 0.67 -32.27
C GLY A 113 -19.20 -0.83 -32.34
N LEU A 114 -18.24 -1.68 -31.96
CA LEU A 114 -18.41 -3.14 -31.91
C LEU A 114 -19.45 -3.54 -30.85
N ILE A 115 -19.39 -2.95 -29.65
CA ILE A 115 -20.38 -3.16 -28.58
C ILE A 115 -21.78 -2.73 -29.03
N LYS A 116 -21.91 -1.56 -29.68
CA LYS A 116 -23.20 -1.09 -30.22
C LYS A 116 -23.78 -2.02 -31.28
N SER A 117 -22.89 -2.60 -32.09
CA SER A 117 -23.23 -3.55 -33.16
C SER A 117 -23.54 -4.97 -32.66
N LYS A 118 -23.36 -5.25 -31.35
CA LYS A 118 -23.66 -6.54 -30.72
C LYS A 118 -22.97 -7.71 -31.43
N VAL A 119 -21.70 -7.50 -31.78
CA VAL A 119 -20.86 -8.56 -32.37
C VAL A 119 -20.60 -9.68 -31.36
N ASP A 120 -19.99 -10.78 -31.82
CA ASP A 120 -19.59 -11.88 -30.95
C ASP A 120 -18.62 -11.42 -29.84
N SER A 121 -18.80 -11.93 -28.62
CA SER A 121 -18.02 -11.53 -27.44
C SER A 121 -16.53 -11.85 -27.57
N GLN A 122 -16.15 -12.85 -28.37
CA GLN A 122 -14.74 -13.15 -28.64
C GLN A 122 -14.06 -12.01 -29.40
N VAL A 123 -14.78 -11.30 -30.27
CA VAL A 123 -14.26 -10.13 -30.99
C VAL A 123 -14.01 -8.96 -30.03
N ILE A 124 -14.91 -8.76 -29.05
CA ILE A 124 -14.76 -7.74 -28.00
C ILE A 124 -13.53 -8.04 -27.13
N TRP A 125 -13.39 -9.28 -26.64
CA TRP A 125 -12.23 -9.68 -25.84
C TRP A 125 -10.92 -9.59 -26.61
N GLY A 126 -10.92 -9.91 -27.91
CA GLY A 126 -9.74 -9.73 -28.77
C GLY A 126 -9.26 -8.27 -28.81
N GLU A 127 -10.17 -7.32 -28.94
CA GLU A 127 -9.83 -5.90 -28.95
C GLU A 127 -9.46 -5.37 -27.55
N VAL A 128 -10.19 -5.76 -26.49
CA VAL A 128 -9.89 -5.40 -25.09
C VAL A 128 -8.49 -5.89 -24.70
N ASN A 129 -8.15 -7.15 -24.94
CA ASN A 129 -6.85 -7.71 -24.60
C ASN A 129 -5.72 -7.04 -25.37
N SER A 130 -5.95 -6.68 -26.63
CA SER A 130 -4.97 -5.97 -27.44
C SER A 130 -4.77 -4.52 -26.97
N LEU A 131 -5.84 -3.80 -26.63
CA LEU A 131 -5.76 -2.46 -26.04
C LEU A 131 -5.02 -2.47 -24.71
N ASN A 132 -5.35 -3.42 -23.83
CA ASN A 132 -4.74 -3.55 -22.51
C ASN A 132 -3.25 -3.87 -22.62
N SER A 133 -2.87 -4.82 -23.49
CA SER A 133 -1.46 -5.19 -23.69
C SER A 133 -0.63 -3.99 -24.16
N GLU A 134 -1.13 -3.22 -25.13
CA GLU A 134 -0.41 -2.05 -25.64
C GLU A 134 -0.33 -0.91 -24.62
N LEU A 135 -1.40 -0.66 -23.86
CA LEU A 135 -1.39 0.33 -22.77
C LEU A 135 -0.35 -0.04 -21.70
N LEU A 136 -0.33 -1.29 -21.25
CA LEU A 136 0.61 -1.76 -20.24
C LEU A 136 2.06 -1.70 -20.75
N GLU A 137 2.30 -2.04 -22.01
CA GLU A 137 3.63 -1.94 -22.64
C GLU A 137 4.11 -0.48 -22.71
N ILE A 138 3.28 0.45 -23.18
CA ILE A 138 3.63 1.87 -23.33
C ILE A 138 4.07 2.48 -22.00
N PHE A 139 3.38 2.13 -20.92
CA PHE A 139 3.64 2.68 -19.59
C PHE A 139 4.55 1.77 -18.74
N SER A 140 5.03 0.66 -19.29
CA SER A 140 5.86 -0.33 -18.57
C SER A 140 5.22 -0.78 -17.25
N ILE A 141 3.91 -1.05 -17.28
CA ILE A 141 3.12 -1.43 -16.11
C ILE A 141 2.95 -2.93 -16.05
N GLU A 142 3.25 -3.51 -14.90
CA GLU A 142 2.88 -4.88 -14.57
C GLU A 142 1.64 -4.88 -13.66
N ILE A 143 0.64 -5.70 -14.01
CA ILE A 143 -0.55 -5.91 -13.19
C ILE A 143 -0.51 -7.32 -12.63
N SER A 144 -0.42 -7.44 -11.31
CA SER A 144 -0.61 -8.70 -10.62
C SER A 144 -2.10 -9.02 -10.52
N LYS A 145 -2.53 -10.13 -11.14
CA LYS A 145 -3.90 -10.66 -11.03
C LYS A 145 -4.09 -11.54 -9.79
N THR A 146 -3.08 -11.62 -8.94
CA THR A 146 -3.08 -12.37 -7.69
C THR A 146 -2.52 -11.51 -6.56
N PRO A 147 -2.94 -11.70 -5.31
CA PRO A 147 -2.35 -11.00 -4.20
C PRO A 147 -0.87 -11.38 -4.07
N ILE A 148 -0.04 -10.39 -3.80
CA ILE A 148 1.41 -10.55 -3.58
C ILE A 148 1.75 -10.72 -2.10
N THR A 149 0.80 -10.42 -1.21
CA THR A 149 0.90 -10.62 0.25
C THR A 149 -0.11 -11.68 0.71
N PRO A 150 0.10 -12.30 1.90
CA PRO A 150 -0.87 -13.22 2.47
C PRO A 150 -2.23 -12.55 2.71
N ILE A 151 -3.30 -13.22 2.26
CA ILE A 151 -4.67 -12.79 2.50
C ILE A 151 -5.03 -12.91 3.99
N SER A 152 -5.56 -11.84 4.55
CA SER A 152 -6.12 -11.79 5.90
C SER A 152 -7.65 -11.79 5.87
N MET A 153 -8.25 -12.97 6.06
CA MET A 153 -9.72 -13.12 6.11
C MET A 153 -10.36 -12.30 7.23
N GLU A 154 -9.66 -12.10 8.35
CA GLU A 154 -10.14 -11.27 9.47
C GLU A 154 -10.14 -9.78 9.11
N ASN A 155 -9.13 -9.32 8.35
CA ASN A 155 -9.10 -7.96 7.84
C ASN A 155 -10.20 -7.73 6.82
N GLY A 156 -10.34 -8.64 5.86
CA GLY A 156 -11.41 -8.61 4.86
C GLY A 156 -12.80 -8.58 5.48
N LYS A 157 -13.03 -9.38 6.53
CA LYS A 157 -14.27 -9.37 7.32
C LYS A 157 -14.58 -7.99 7.90
N ARG A 158 -13.61 -7.40 8.60
CA ARG A 158 -13.80 -6.10 9.24
C ARG A 158 -14.09 -4.99 8.22
N ILE A 159 -13.37 -5.00 7.10
CA ILE A 159 -13.60 -4.08 5.99
C ILE A 159 -15.02 -4.26 5.46
N PHE A 160 -15.43 -5.49 5.18
CA PHE A 160 -16.77 -5.79 4.67
C PHE A 160 -17.87 -5.33 5.61
N GLU A 161 -17.77 -5.67 6.90
CA GLU A 161 -18.76 -5.31 7.92
C GLU A 161 -18.87 -3.79 8.06
N THR A 162 -17.75 -3.06 7.98
CA THR A 162 -17.72 -1.61 8.15
C THR A 162 -18.21 -0.86 6.91
N ASN A 163 -17.86 -1.33 5.72
CA ASN A 163 -17.95 -0.55 4.48
C ASN A 163 -18.99 -1.09 3.49
N CYS A 164 -19.18 -2.41 3.44
CA CYS A 164 -19.95 -3.07 2.38
C CYS A 164 -21.32 -3.56 2.87
N SER A 165 -21.41 -3.98 4.14
CA SER A 165 -22.59 -4.64 4.71
C SER A 165 -23.84 -3.75 4.75
N VAL A 166 -23.67 -2.42 4.78
CA VAL A 166 -24.77 -1.45 4.79
C VAL A 166 -25.64 -1.54 3.53
N CYS A 167 -25.05 -1.92 2.39
CA CYS A 167 -25.74 -2.14 1.12
C CYS A 167 -25.91 -3.63 0.82
N HIS A 168 -24.84 -4.43 0.95
CA HIS A 168 -24.85 -5.83 0.53
C HIS A 168 -25.35 -6.82 1.59
N GLY A 169 -25.58 -6.37 2.83
CA GLY A 169 -25.97 -7.21 3.96
C GLY A 169 -24.80 -8.01 4.55
N LEU A 170 -24.91 -8.42 5.81
CA LEU A 170 -23.84 -9.12 6.54
C LEU A 170 -23.47 -10.49 5.95
N LYS A 171 -24.37 -11.08 5.15
CA LYS A 171 -24.17 -12.36 4.47
C LYS A 171 -24.04 -12.21 2.95
N GLY A 172 -23.95 -10.98 2.44
CA GLY A 172 -23.87 -10.71 1.01
C GLY A 172 -25.17 -10.98 0.25
N ASN A 173 -26.34 -10.96 0.89
CA ASN A 173 -27.61 -11.28 0.23
C ASN A 173 -28.25 -10.08 -0.49
N GLY A 174 -27.58 -8.92 -0.53
CA GLY A 174 -28.14 -7.69 -1.08
C GLY A 174 -29.25 -7.09 -0.20
N ASP A 175 -29.31 -7.48 1.08
CA ASP A 175 -30.37 -7.15 2.04
C ASP A 175 -29.90 -6.19 3.14
N GLY A 176 -28.87 -5.38 2.85
CA GLY A 176 -28.39 -4.36 3.78
C GLY A 176 -29.46 -3.32 4.10
N PRO A 177 -29.37 -2.60 5.24
CA PRO A 177 -30.37 -1.62 5.66
C PRO A 177 -30.63 -0.49 4.64
N MET A 178 -29.68 -0.21 3.75
CA MET A 178 -29.83 0.79 2.68
C MET A 178 -30.21 0.18 1.32
N SER A 179 -30.28 -1.15 1.19
CA SER A 179 -30.48 -1.86 -0.09
C SER A 179 -31.71 -1.38 -0.87
N SER A 180 -32.84 -1.20 -0.19
CA SER A 180 -34.11 -0.79 -0.80
C SER A 180 -34.13 0.67 -1.28
N GLN A 181 -33.11 1.48 -0.94
CA GLN A 181 -33.04 2.89 -1.31
C GLN A 181 -32.33 3.12 -2.64
N TYR A 182 -31.75 2.07 -3.23
CA TYR A 182 -30.95 2.17 -4.45
C TYR A 182 -31.62 1.49 -5.64
N THR A 183 -31.44 2.08 -6.82
CA THR A 183 -31.84 1.54 -8.11
C THR A 183 -30.67 1.74 -9.09
N PRO A 184 -30.03 0.67 -9.58
CA PRO A 184 -30.32 -0.74 -9.32
C PRO A 184 -30.05 -1.15 -7.85
N SER A 185 -30.69 -2.24 -7.41
CA SER A 185 -30.45 -2.79 -6.08
C SER A 185 -29.02 -3.38 -5.97
N PRO A 186 -28.42 -3.40 -4.77
CA PRO A 186 -27.08 -3.97 -4.59
C PRO A 186 -27.01 -5.44 -5.03
N ALA A 187 -25.87 -5.82 -5.63
CA ALA A 187 -25.62 -7.20 -6.05
C ALA A 187 -25.67 -8.20 -4.87
N ILE A 188 -26.17 -9.39 -5.15
CA ILE A 188 -26.24 -10.54 -4.23
C ILE A 188 -24.90 -11.27 -4.27
N LEU A 189 -23.96 -10.85 -3.43
CA LEU A 189 -22.59 -11.39 -3.34
C LEU A 189 -22.54 -12.88 -2.92
N SER A 190 -23.61 -13.43 -2.34
CA SER A 190 -23.74 -14.86 -2.09
C SER A 190 -24.06 -15.69 -3.35
N ASN A 191 -24.33 -15.05 -4.51
CA ASN A 191 -24.48 -15.72 -5.78
C ASN A 191 -23.12 -16.21 -6.31
N PRO A 192 -22.91 -17.53 -6.49
CA PRO A 192 -21.64 -18.05 -7.02
C PRO A 192 -21.30 -17.53 -8.42
N GLU A 193 -22.29 -17.23 -9.29
CA GLU A 193 -22.01 -16.66 -10.62
C GLU A 193 -21.28 -15.31 -10.54
N LEU A 194 -21.48 -14.55 -9.45
CA LEU A 194 -20.86 -13.25 -9.23
C LEU A 194 -19.56 -13.32 -8.43
N THR A 195 -19.38 -14.32 -7.56
CA THR A 195 -18.27 -14.33 -6.58
C THR A 195 -17.47 -15.62 -6.56
N GLY A 196 -17.65 -16.53 -7.50
CA GLY A 196 -16.66 -17.58 -7.73
C GLY A 196 -17.16 -18.90 -8.28
N ASP A 197 -17.86 -18.87 -9.40
CA ASP A 197 -18.09 -20.03 -10.25
C ASP A 197 -16.88 -20.28 -11.18
N ALA A 198 -17.04 -21.16 -12.17
CA ALA A 198 -15.99 -21.47 -13.15
C ALA A 198 -15.64 -20.29 -14.08
N ASN A 199 -16.47 -19.25 -14.13
CA ASN A 199 -16.37 -18.14 -15.08
C ASN A 199 -16.04 -16.80 -14.42
N THR A 200 -15.95 -16.75 -13.09
CA THR A 200 -15.69 -15.55 -12.29
C THR A 200 -14.53 -15.76 -11.32
N ILE A 201 -13.36 -15.24 -11.67
CA ILE A 201 -12.13 -15.34 -10.87
C ILE A 201 -12.05 -14.24 -9.80
N ALA A 202 -11.16 -14.40 -8.82
CA ALA A 202 -11.01 -13.43 -7.74
C ALA A 202 -10.61 -12.03 -8.26
N TYR A 203 -9.87 -11.97 -9.35
CA TYR A 203 -9.46 -10.70 -9.95
C TYR A 203 -10.66 -9.91 -10.49
N ASP A 204 -11.69 -10.56 -11.03
CA ASP A 204 -12.89 -9.87 -11.53
C ASP A 204 -13.60 -9.12 -10.38
N ASN A 205 -13.69 -9.75 -9.21
CA ASN A 205 -14.23 -9.10 -8.01
C ASN A 205 -13.33 -7.97 -7.50
N PHE A 206 -12.01 -8.17 -7.53
CA PHE A 206 -11.04 -7.14 -7.17
C PHE A 206 -11.22 -5.89 -8.05
N GLU A 207 -11.38 -6.06 -9.37
CA GLU A 207 -11.56 -4.95 -10.31
C GLU A 207 -12.81 -4.14 -9.98
N VAL A 208 -13.96 -4.79 -9.78
CA VAL A 208 -15.22 -4.11 -9.43
C VAL A 208 -15.11 -3.35 -8.11
N ILE A 209 -14.50 -3.93 -7.07
CA ILE A 209 -14.27 -3.22 -5.79
C ILE A 209 -13.33 -2.03 -6.00
N ASN A 210 -12.28 -2.20 -6.81
CA ASN A 210 -11.27 -1.18 -7.06
C ASN A 210 -11.87 0.04 -7.77
N VAL A 211 -12.56 -0.17 -8.90
CA VAL A 211 -13.04 0.92 -9.75
C VAL A 211 -14.47 1.38 -9.46
N GLY A 212 -15.30 0.53 -8.84
CA GLY A 212 -16.72 0.78 -8.60
C GLY A 212 -17.56 0.64 -9.86
N ILE A 213 -18.89 0.82 -9.72
CA ILE A 213 -19.85 0.76 -10.83
C ILE A 213 -20.48 2.13 -10.99
N ALA A 214 -20.24 2.73 -12.14
CA ALA A 214 -20.71 4.07 -12.46
C ALA A 214 -22.24 4.16 -12.55
N ASN A 215 -22.78 5.33 -12.23
CA ASN A 215 -24.24 5.57 -12.17
C ASN A 215 -24.98 4.67 -11.16
N THR A 216 -24.25 4.00 -10.26
CA THR A 216 -24.78 3.28 -9.11
C THR A 216 -24.24 3.88 -7.82
N SER A 217 -24.69 3.34 -6.68
CA SER A 217 -24.12 3.69 -5.37
C SER A 217 -22.89 2.88 -4.99
N MET A 218 -22.46 1.94 -5.85
CA MET A 218 -21.21 1.19 -5.68
C MET A 218 -20.03 2.05 -6.11
N MET A 219 -19.49 2.84 -5.19
CA MET A 219 -18.29 3.64 -5.43
C MET A 219 -17.03 2.77 -5.58
N GLY A 220 -16.02 3.30 -6.26
CA GLY A 220 -14.70 2.67 -6.29
C GLY A 220 -13.98 2.84 -4.96
N TRP A 221 -13.44 1.74 -4.43
CA TRP A 221 -12.74 1.71 -3.15
C TRP A 221 -11.24 1.98 -3.27
N ALA A 222 -10.68 1.99 -4.48
CA ALA A 222 -9.28 2.35 -4.67
C ALA A 222 -9.01 3.80 -4.25
N GLY A 223 -8.10 3.96 -3.28
CA GLY A 223 -7.79 5.22 -2.62
C GLY A 223 -8.54 5.43 -1.29
N VAL A 224 -9.52 4.58 -0.98
CA VAL A 224 -10.07 4.43 0.38
C VAL A 224 -9.48 3.18 1.04
N LEU A 225 -9.29 2.12 0.25
CA LEU A 225 -8.62 0.89 0.63
C LEU A 225 -7.36 0.70 -0.20
N SER A 226 -6.30 0.16 0.40
CA SER A 226 -5.08 -0.27 -0.30
C SER A 226 -5.34 -1.51 -1.16
N GLU A 227 -4.49 -1.80 -2.16
CA GLU A 227 -4.66 -3.01 -2.99
C GLU A 227 -4.70 -4.29 -2.13
N ASN A 228 -3.87 -4.40 -1.09
CA ASN A 228 -3.89 -5.53 -0.16
C ASN A 228 -5.22 -5.62 0.61
N GLN A 229 -5.79 -4.50 1.05
CA GLN A 229 -7.09 -4.47 1.71
C GLN A 229 -8.23 -4.83 0.75
N ILE A 230 -8.15 -4.40 -0.52
CA ILE A 230 -9.10 -4.80 -1.56
C ILE A 230 -8.99 -6.31 -1.80
N TRP A 231 -7.78 -6.87 -1.83
CA TRP A 231 -7.58 -8.32 -1.90
C TRP A 231 -8.17 -9.06 -0.70
N ASP A 232 -7.97 -8.56 0.53
CA ASP A 232 -8.54 -9.15 1.74
C ASP A 232 -10.07 -9.19 1.70
N VAL A 233 -10.71 -8.06 1.38
CA VAL A 233 -12.19 -8.01 1.29
C VAL A 233 -12.71 -8.82 0.10
N THR A 234 -11.95 -8.89 -1.00
CA THR A 234 -12.26 -9.75 -2.15
C THR A 234 -12.31 -11.22 -1.75
N TYR A 235 -11.31 -11.74 -1.03
CA TYR A 235 -11.37 -13.13 -0.60
C TYR A 235 -12.42 -13.35 0.50
N TYR A 236 -12.63 -12.38 1.39
CA TYR A 236 -13.69 -12.48 2.38
C TYR A 236 -15.09 -12.59 1.74
N LEU A 237 -15.45 -11.72 0.79
CA LEU A 237 -16.78 -11.78 0.16
C LEU A 237 -16.98 -13.06 -0.65
N ARG A 238 -15.93 -13.61 -1.26
CA ARG A 238 -16.01 -14.88 -2.00
C ARG A 238 -16.33 -16.06 -1.09
N SER A 239 -16.09 -15.95 0.23
CA SER A 239 -16.48 -16.99 1.19
C SER A 239 -18.00 -17.16 1.34
N PHE A 240 -18.82 -16.20 0.88
CA PHE A 240 -20.28 -16.31 0.97
C PHE A 240 -20.87 -17.32 -0.01
N SER A 241 -20.26 -17.48 -1.18
CA SER A 241 -20.70 -18.43 -2.22
C SER A 241 -19.80 -19.67 -2.32
N ASN A 242 -18.56 -19.59 -1.81
CA ASN A 242 -17.59 -20.69 -1.85
C ASN A 242 -17.31 -21.28 -0.46
N THR A 243 -17.98 -22.39 -0.13
CA THR A 243 -17.74 -23.16 1.11
C THR A 243 -16.33 -23.77 1.21
N ASN A 244 -15.60 -23.92 0.10
CA ASN A 244 -14.25 -24.47 0.05
C ASN A 244 -13.24 -23.47 -0.55
N LEU A 245 -13.39 -22.18 -0.24
CA LEU A 245 -12.51 -21.15 -0.77
C LEU A 245 -11.03 -21.46 -0.45
N GLN A 246 -10.22 -21.64 -1.49
CA GLN A 246 -8.78 -21.81 -1.36
C GLN A 246 -8.10 -20.44 -1.43
N LEU A 247 -7.29 -20.12 -0.42
CA LEU A 247 -6.45 -18.94 -0.45
C LEU A 247 -5.26 -19.17 -1.40
N PRO A 248 -4.82 -18.14 -2.13
CA PRO A 248 -3.72 -18.26 -3.06
C PRO A 248 -2.42 -18.53 -2.31
N PRO A 249 -1.49 -19.29 -2.92
CA PRO A 249 -0.18 -19.53 -2.32
C PRO A 249 0.59 -18.22 -2.17
N VAL A 250 1.19 -17.99 -1.00
CA VAL A 250 2.00 -16.81 -0.71
C VAL A 250 3.34 -16.92 -1.43
N ASN A 251 3.66 -15.97 -2.31
CA ASN A 251 5.04 -15.84 -2.81
C ASN A 251 5.87 -15.04 -1.78
N LEU A 252 6.46 -15.77 -0.83
CA LEU A 252 7.23 -15.19 0.28
C LEU A 252 8.45 -14.37 -0.18
N GLU A 253 8.99 -14.63 -1.38
CA GLU A 253 10.12 -13.86 -1.94
C GLU A 253 9.69 -12.46 -2.37
N ILE A 254 8.52 -12.31 -3.00
CA ILE A 254 7.97 -10.99 -3.40
C ILE A 254 7.58 -10.18 -2.17
N ALA A 255 6.93 -10.80 -1.19
CA ALA A 255 6.58 -10.16 0.08
C ALA A 255 7.82 -9.68 0.87
N ALA A 256 8.95 -10.39 0.75
CA ALA A 256 10.20 -10.02 1.40
C ALA A 256 10.94 -8.87 0.68
N ILE A 257 10.91 -8.81 -0.66
CA ILE A 257 11.57 -7.77 -1.45
C ILE A 257 10.97 -6.39 -1.14
N GLU A 258 9.64 -6.25 -1.13
CA GLU A 258 8.98 -4.99 -0.76
C GLU A 258 9.20 -4.60 0.71
N SER A 259 9.30 -5.59 1.62
CA SER A 259 9.62 -5.32 3.03
C SER A 259 11.06 -4.86 3.28
N SER A 260 11.96 -5.04 2.29
CA SER A 260 13.40 -4.81 2.43
C SER A 260 13.90 -3.48 1.84
N GLU A 261 13.10 -2.79 1.01
CA GLU A 261 13.43 -1.44 0.52
C GLU A 261 13.10 -0.32 1.54
N GLU A 262 12.41 -0.63 2.64
CA GLU A 262 12.01 0.32 3.68
C GLU A 262 12.83 0.22 4.98
N ALA A 263 14.16 0.32 4.92
CA ALA A 263 14.97 0.45 6.13
C ALA A 263 14.78 1.85 6.78
N GLY A 264 14.07 1.84 7.91
CA GLY A 264 13.57 2.98 8.68
C GLY A 264 14.60 3.99 9.21
N ILE A 265 14.05 5.10 9.71
CA ILE A 265 14.68 6.36 10.18
C ILE A 265 14.78 7.45 9.09
N ASN A 266 15.31 7.16 7.90
CA ASN A 266 15.27 8.14 6.79
C ASN A 266 13.90 8.22 6.10
N SER A 267 13.10 7.15 6.16
CA SER A 267 11.77 7.07 5.54
C SER A 267 10.73 7.98 6.22
N THR A 268 10.59 7.92 7.54
CA THR A 268 9.53 8.67 8.26
C THR A 268 9.71 10.19 8.18
N SER A 269 10.93 10.69 8.35
CA SER A 269 11.20 12.13 8.21
C SER A 269 10.97 12.61 6.78
N GLN A 270 11.29 11.78 5.78
CA GLN A 270 11.04 12.09 4.38
C GLN A 270 9.53 12.10 4.08
N VAL A 271 8.79 11.10 4.56
CA VAL A 271 7.32 11.05 4.45
C VAL A 271 6.68 12.32 5.02
N VAL A 272 7.06 12.75 6.23
CA VAL A 272 6.52 13.99 6.81
C VAL A 272 6.84 15.22 5.95
N LYS A 273 8.05 15.31 5.39
CA LYS A 273 8.41 16.41 4.47
C LYS A 273 7.59 16.40 3.18
N ASP A 274 7.37 15.21 2.61
CA ASP A 274 6.63 15.04 1.37
C ASP A 274 5.13 15.37 1.57
N VAL A 275 4.57 15.02 2.73
CA VAL A 275 3.23 15.46 3.15
C VAL A 275 3.15 16.98 3.20
N GLU A 276 4.07 17.64 3.90
CA GLU A 276 4.09 19.10 4.04
C GLU A 276 4.21 19.81 2.69
N ALA A 277 5.11 19.34 1.82
CA ALA A 277 5.28 19.90 0.48
C ALA A 277 4.00 19.76 -0.36
N THR A 278 3.33 18.61 -0.25
CA THR A 278 2.11 18.32 -1.01
C THR A 278 0.91 19.13 -0.48
N LEU A 279 0.78 19.27 0.85
CA LEU A 279 -0.22 20.15 1.48
C LEU A 279 -0.03 21.61 1.08
N GLN A 280 1.21 22.09 1.03
CA GLN A 280 1.52 23.44 0.56
C GLN A 280 1.11 23.62 -0.90
N LYS A 281 1.43 22.66 -1.77
CA LYS A 281 1.04 22.69 -3.18
C LYS A 281 -0.48 22.70 -3.36
N SER A 282 -1.19 21.83 -2.63
CA SER A 282 -2.65 21.79 -2.58
C SER A 282 -3.24 23.16 -2.21
N PHE A 283 -2.70 23.81 -1.17
CA PHE A 283 -3.17 25.11 -0.73
C PHE A 283 -2.89 26.23 -1.75
N ASP A 284 -1.74 26.22 -2.40
CA ASP A 284 -1.40 27.21 -3.43
C ASP A 284 -2.27 27.05 -4.68
N THR A 285 -2.55 25.81 -5.08
CA THR A 285 -3.49 25.49 -6.16
C THR A 285 -4.92 25.91 -5.79
N TYR A 286 -5.32 25.75 -4.53
CA TYR A 286 -6.62 26.24 -4.05
C TYR A 286 -6.72 27.76 -4.12
N LYS A 287 -5.66 28.46 -3.71
CA LYS A 287 -5.55 29.93 -3.79
C LYS A 287 -5.61 30.45 -5.23
N ALA A 288 -5.19 29.64 -6.20
CA ALA A 288 -5.32 29.94 -7.63
C ALA A 288 -6.74 29.71 -8.19
N GLY A 289 -7.69 29.21 -7.37
CA GLY A 289 -9.07 28.93 -7.77
C GLY A 289 -9.28 27.57 -8.42
N GLN A 290 -8.25 26.71 -8.45
CA GLN A 290 -8.33 25.36 -9.01
C GLN A 290 -8.78 24.38 -7.93
N VAL A 291 -10.08 24.40 -7.62
CA VAL A 291 -10.66 23.65 -6.49
C VAL A 291 -10.46 22.14 -6.62
N GLU A 292 -10.67 21.59 -7.82
CA GLU A 292 -10.63 20.15 -8.05
C GLU A 292 -9.20 19.62 -7.97
N ASP A 293 -8.26 20.29 -8.63
CA ASP A 293 -6.84 19.96 -8.56
C ASP A 293 -6.30 20.07 -7.13
N ALA A 294 -6.74 21.09 -6.37
CA ALA A 294 -6.35 21.27 -4.98
C ALA A 294 -6.89 20.15 -4.07
N ALA A 295 -8.11 19.68 -4.32
CA ALA A 295 -8.72 18.58 -3.58
C ALA A 295 -8.08 17.22 -3.90
N GLU A 296 -7.58 17.04 -5.13
CA GLU A 296 -6.76 15.89 -5.51
C GLU A 296 -5.41 15.94 -4.81
N MET A 297 -4.70 17.07 -4.82
CA MET A 297 -3.42 17.21 -4.10
C MET A 297 -3.59 17.08 -2.58
N ALA A 298 -4.71 17.52 -2.01
CA ALA A 298 -5.03 17.30 -0.60
C ALA A 298 -5.15 15.80 -0.27
N PHE A 299 -5.65 15.02 -1.22
CA PHE A 299 -5.76 13.57 -1.12
C PHE A 299 -4.39 12.89 -1.32
N ASP A 300 -3.57 13.36 -2.25
CA ASP A 300 -2.19 12.88 -2.43
C ASP A 300 -1.38 13.03 -1.13
N ALA A 301 -1.54 14.15 -0.42
CA ALA A 301 -0.87 14.36 0.86
C ALA A 301 -1.30 13.33 1.93
N TYR A 302 -2.55 12.88 1.91
CA TYR A 302 -3.03 11.82 2.79
C TYR A 302 -2.42 10.45 2.43
N LEU A 303 -2.33 10.11 1.14
CA LEU A 303 -1.69 8.86 0.69
C LEU A 303 -0.21 8.79 1.09
N ILE A 304 0.49 9.93 1.08
CA ILE A 304 1.87 9.99 1.56
C ILE A 304 1.91 9.72 3.07
N TYR A 305 0.98 10.28 3.85
CA TYR A 305 0.85 10.03 5.29
C TYR A 305 0.53 8.55 5.64
N GLU A 306 -0.26 7.85 4.81
CA GLU A 306 -0.63 6.43 5.02
C GLU A 306 0.59 5.52 5.25
N LYS A 307 1.71 5.81 4.59
CA LYS A 307 2.98 5.08 4.74
C LYS A 307 3.48 5.00 6.19
N ILE A 308 3.13 5.98 7.03
CA ILE A 308 3.54 6.04 8.43
C ILE A 308 2.37 5.93 9.41
N GLU A 309 1.12 5.92 8.91
CA GLU A 309 -0.10 5.92 9.71
C GLU A 309 -0.19 4.71 10.64
N SER A 310 0.05 3.50 10.12
CA SER A 310 -0.04 2.27 10.93
C SER A 310 0.96 2.28 12.10
N ASN A 311 2.18 2.76 11.85
CA ASN A 311 3.20 2.92 12.87
C ASN A 311 2.79 3.99 13.90
N LEU A 312 2.16 5.07 13.43
CA LEU A 312 1.71 6.14 14.30
C LEU A 312 0.54 5.70 15.17
N ILE A 313 -0.47 5.03 14.62
CA ILE A 313 -1.63 4.51 15.35
C ILE A 313 -1.20 3.50 16.42
N THR A 314 -0.17 2.71 16.14
CA THR A 314 0.38 1.74 17.09
C THR A 314 1.01 2.44 18.30
N LYS A 315 1.68 3.58 18.11
CA LYS A 315 2.32 4.35 19.19
C LYS A 315 1.37 5.36 19.87
N ASP A 316 0.49 5.99 19.08
CA ASP A 316 -0.53 6.96 19.52
C ASP A 316 -1.76 6.88 18.61
N LYS A 317 -2.71 6.04 19.02
CA LYS A 317 -3.99 5.83 18.33
C LYS A 317 -4.82 7.12 18.18
N ASN A 318 -4.78 8.00 19.19
CA ASN A 318 -5.61 9.21 19.17
C ASN A 318 -5.08 10.21 18.15
N LEU A 319 -3.76 10.37 18.07
CA LEU A 319 -3.13 11.25 17.10
C LEU A 319 -3.34 10.75 15.66
N GLY A 320 -3.20 9.44 15.41
CA GLY A 320 -3.45 8.86 14.09
C GLY A 320 -4.87 9.10 13.58
N ILE A 321 -5.89 8.82 14.41
CA ILE A 321 -7.30 9.10 14.07
C ILE A 321 -7.55 10.60 13.86
N THR A 322 -6.89 11.46 14.65
CA THR A 322 -7.03 12.92 14.53
C THR A 322 -6.48 13.40 13.18
N LEU A 323 -5.33 12.86 12.75
CA LEU A 323 -4.72 13.17 11.45
C LEU A 323 -5.60 12.69 10.29
N GLU A 324 -6.08 11.45 10.33
CA GLU A 324 -7.01 10.89 9.33
C GLU A 324 -8.25 11.77 9.14
N SER A 325 -8.87 12.17 10.25
CA SER A 325 -10.00 13.10 10.25
C SER A 325 -9.62 14.47 9.70
N ALA A 326 -8.46 15.01 10.06
CA ALA A 326 -8.00 16.33 9.62
C ALA A 326 -7.76 16.38 8.10
N PHE A 327 -7.13 15.37 7.50
CA PHE A 327 -6.96 15.26 6.04
C PHE A 327 -8.30 15.22 5.31
N SER A 328 -9.25 14.42 5.81
CA SER A 328 -10.60 14.32 5.25
C SER A 328 -11.35 15.66 5.31
N ARG A 329 -11.27 16.38 6.44
CA ARG A 329 -11.87 17.71 6.60
C ARG A 329 -11.23 18.74 5.67
N TYR A 330 -9.90 18.77 5.59
CA TYR A 330 -9.15 19.69 4.72
C TYR A 330 -9.59 19.54 3.26
N ARG A 331 -9.61 18.32 2.74
CA ARG A 331 -10.10 18.03 1.38
C ARG A 331 -11.57 18.39 1.21
N GLY A 332 -12.42 18.05 2.17
CA GLY A 332 -13.85 18.33 2.12
C GLY A 332 -14.16 19.83 2.04
N GLU A 333 -13.44 20.64 2.81
CA GLU A 333 -13.58 22.11 2.79
C GLU A 333 -13.04 22.74 1.51
N ILE A 334 -11.96 22.20 0.94
CA ILE A 334 -11.52 22.59 -0.41
C ILE A 334 -12.64 22.34 -1.42
N LYS A 335 -13.20 21.13 -1.49
CA LYS A 335 -14.29 20.79 -2.44
C LYS A 335 -15.55 21.64 -2.26
N ARG A 336 -15.81 22.12 -1.04
CA ARG A 336 -16.92 23.03 -0.73
C ARG A 336 -16.60 24.50 -1.06
N ASN A 337 -15.40 24.77 -1.58
CA ASN A 337 -14.89 26.10 -1.86
C ASN A 337 -14.98 27.03 -0.64
N ALA A 338 -14.58 26.51 0.54
CA ALA A 338 -14.62 27.22 1.81
C ALA A 338 -13.70 28.46 1.86
N PRO A 339 -13.90 29.42 2.78
CA PRO A 339 -13.05 30.60 2.86
C PRO A 339 -11.56 30.25 2.99
N LEU A 340 -10.69 30.95 2.24
CA LEU A 340 -9.25 30.63 2.15
C LEU A 340 -8.56 30.54 3.52
N LYS A 341 -8.92 31.43 4.47
CA LYS A 341 -8.41 31.39 5.85
C LYS A 341 -8.80 30.12 6.60
N HIS A 342 -9.97 29.55 6.32
CA HIS A 342 -10.42 28.31 6.95
C HIS A 342 -9.61 27.11 6.43
N VAL A 343 -9.42 27.03 5.12
CA VAL A 343 -8.60 26.00 4.47
C VAL A 343 -7.14 26.06 4.94
N GLU A 344 -6.58 27.27 5.05
CA GLU A 344 -5.23 27.49 5.60
C GLU A 344 -5.10 26.99 7.05
N SER A 345 -6.11 27.24 7.89
CA SER A 345 -6.14 26.77 9.27
C SER A 345 -6.14 25.25 9.38
N LEU A 346 -6.91 24.56 8.53
CA LEU A 346 -6.96 23.10 8.51
C LEU A 346 -5.63 22.49 8.04
N ARG A 347 -4.99 23.10 7.03
CA ARG A 347 -3.65 22.70 6.61
C ARG A 347 -2.66 22.81 7.76
N ASN A 348 -2.65 23.94 8.47
CA ASN A 348 -1.74 24.16 9.61
C ASN A 348 -2.00 23.19 10.77
N GLU A 349 -3.26 22.79 10.99
CA GLU A 349 -3.61 21.75 11.96
C GLU A 349 -2.95 20.41 11.59
N ILE A 350 -3.04 20.01 10.32
CA ILE A 350 -2.39 18.79 9.82
C ILE A 350 -0.88 18.89 10.01
N SER A 351 -0.25 19.98 9.57
CA SER A 351 1.19 20.19 9.69
C SER A 351 1.68 20.09 11.15
N LEU A 352 0.95 20.70 12.09
CA LEU A 352 1.28 20.63 13.51
C LEU A 352 1.19 19.20 14.06
N ASN A 353 0.15 18.46 13.69
CA ASN A 353 -0.04 17.08 14.15
C ASN A 353 0.95 16.12 13.49
N MET A 354 1.35 16.37 12.23
CA MET A 354 2.40 15.63 11.55
C MET A 354 3.76 15.80 12.23
N ALA A 355 4.09 17.02 12.68
CA ALA A 355 5.30 17.28 13.45
C ALA A 355 5.33 16.50 14.77
N LYS A 356 4.19 16.42 15.48
CA LYS A 356 4.06 15.58 16.70
C LYS A 356 4.19 14.09 16.37
N GLY A 357 3.59 13.65 15.25
CA GLY A 357 3.69 12.27 14.79
C GLY A 357 5.13 11.87 14.50
N LEU A 358 5.91 12.75 13.87
CA LEU A 358 7.34 12.54 13.65
C LEU A 358 8.10 12.36 14.97
N GLU A 359 7.85 13.20 15.97
CA GLU A 359 8.48 13.07 17.29
C GLU A 359 8.17 11.71 17.95
N ILE A 360 6.90 11.27 17.92
CA ILE A 360 6.48 9.97 18.48
C ILE A 360 7.12 8.79 17.73
N LEU A 361 7.18 8.88 16.40
CA LEU A 361 7.72 7.81 15.57
C LEU A 361 9.24 7.70 15.70
N THR A 362 9.94 8.83 15.79
CA THR A 362 11.41 8.90 15.92
C THR A 362 11.91 8.70 17.34
N ASN A 363 11.07 8.92 18.36
CA ASN A 363 11.39 8.56 19.72
C ASN A 363 11.33 7.04 19.89
N GLU A 364 12.49 6.40 19.75
CA GLU A 364 12.74 5.09 20.31
C GLU A 364 13.32 5.21 21.72
N VAL A 365 12.95 4.27 22.59
CA VAL A 365 13.68 4.00 23.83
C VAL A 365 15.06 3.53 23.41
N GLY A 366 16.02 4.45 23.29
CA GLY A 366 17.32 4.17 22.70
C GLY A 366 17.99 2.96 23.35
N PHE A 367 18.91 2.31 22.62
CA PHE A 367 19.66 1.14 23.06
C PHE A 367 20.09 1.18 24.54
N SER A 368 20.51 2.35 25.04
CA SER A 368 20.87 2.56 26.46
C SER A 368 19.72 2.29 27.43
N ALA A 369 18.48 2.68 27.11
CA ALA A 369 17.32 2.49 27.97
C ALA A 369 16.79 1.05 27.91
N MET A 370 16.77 0.40 26.74
CA MET A 370 16.49 -1.04 26.65
C MET A 370 17.55 -1.88 27.37
N PHE A 371 18.83 -1.52 27.21
CA PHE A 371 19.93 -2.13 27.95
C PHE A 371 19.75 -1.97 29.46
N LEU A 372 19.46 -0.75 29.95
CA LEU A 372 19.22 -0.51 31.37
C LEU A 372 18.01 -1.26 31.92
N GLN A 373 16.95 -1.42 31.11
CA GLN A 373 15.76 -2.15 31.51
C GLN A 373 16.04 -3.66 31.63
N SER A 374 16.64 -4.25 30.61
CA SER A 374 17.06 -5.66 30.63
C SER A 374 18.09 -5.92 31.74
N PHE A 375 19.06 -5.03 31.90
CA PHE A 375 20.05 -5.08 32.99
C PHE A 375 19.37 -5.01 34.36
N SER A 376 18.41 -4.09 34.56
CA SER A 376 17.71 -3.95 35.83
C SER A 376 16.88 -5.20 36.18
N ILE A 377 16.26 -5.84 35.20
CA ILE A 377 15.53 -7.11 35.39
C ILE A 377 16.50 -8.22 35.81
N ILE A 378 17.60 -8.40 35.07
CA ILE A 378 18.62 -9.42 35.38
C ILE A 378 19.23 -9.20 36.76
N VAL A 379 19.54 -7.94 37.11
CA VAL A 379 20.08 -7.60 38.43
C VAL A 379 19.08 -7.90 39.54
N ARG A 380 17.81 -7.54 39.38
CA ARG A 380 16.76 -7.82 40.37
C ARG A 380 16.61 -9.32 40.62
N GLU A 381 16.43 -10.10 39.56
CA GLU A 381 16.30 -11.56 39.63
C GLU A 381 17.56 -12.22 40.21
N GLY A 382 18.74 -11.73 39.83
CA GLY A 382 20.02 -12.18 40.38
C GLY A 382 20.13 -11.95 41.89
N PHE A 383 19.70 -10.78 42.38
CA PHE A 383 19.68 -10.49 43.82
C PHE A 383 18.70 -11.39 44.58
N GLU A 384 17.49 -11.59 44.05
CA GLU A 384 16.49 -12.46 44.67
C GLU A 384 16.99 -13.90 44.78
N ALA A 385 17.63 -14.43 43.73
CA ALA A 385 18.24 -15.76 43.75
C ALA A 385 19.36 -15.88 44.81
N ILE A 386 20.24 -14.88 44.92
CA ILE A 386 21.31 -14.86 45.94
C ILE A 386 20.72 -14.83 47.35
N LEU A 387 19.67 -14.04 47.58
CA LEU A 387 19.01 -13.95 48.88
C LEU A 387 18.33 -15.26 49.28
N ILE A 388 17.67 -15.94 48.34
CA ILE A 388 17.08 -17.27 48.57
C ILE A 388 18.17 -18.28 48.93
N ILE A 389 19.27 -18.33 48.16
CA ILE A 389 20.40 -19.23 48.43
C ILE A 389 21.00 -18.94 49.80
N ALA A 390 21.24 -17.66 50.13
CA ALA A 390 21.78 -17.25 51.42
C ALA A 390 20.85 -17.64 52.59
N ALA A 391 19.53 -17.47 52.43
CA ALA A 391 18.54 -17.86 53.43
C ALA A 391 18.53 -19.38 53.64
N LEU A 392 18.58 -20.18 52.56
CA LEU A 392 18.64 -21.64 52.64
C LEU A 392 19.93 -22.13 53.31
N ILE A 393 21.07 -21.53 52.97
CA ILE A 393 22.35 -21.85 53.61
C ILE A 393 22.31 -21.50 55.10
N ALA A 394 21.84 -20.29 55.45
CA ALA A 394 21.72 -19.85 56.84
C ALA A 394 20.79 -20.77 57.65
N PHE A 395 19.68 -21.22 57.06
CA PHE A 395 18.77 -22.18 57.67
C PHE A 395 19.42 -23.55 57.92
N LEU A 396 20.14 -24.09 56.94
CA LEU A 396 20.84 -25.37 57.07
C LEU A 396 21.98 -25.32 58.11
N VAL A 397 22.70 -24.20 58.17
CA VAL A 397 23.74 -23.98 59.17
C VAL A 397 23.13 -23.88 60.57
N LYS A 398 22.05 -23.12 60.74
CA LYS A 398 21.36 -22.94 62.03
C LYS A 398 20.69 -24.22 62.53
N SER A 399 20.20 -25.08 61.63
CA SER A 399 19.59 -26.37 61.95
C SER A 399 20.59 -27.52 62.14
N ARG A 400 21.91 -27.24 62.19
CA ARG A 400 23.02 -28.22 62.32
C ARG A 400 23.11 -29.23 61.16
N ASN A 401 22.49 -28.95 60.01
CA ASN A 401 22.55 -29.78 58.81
C ASN A 401 23.60 -29.29 57.80
N GLN A 402 24.80 -28.94 58.28
CA GLN A 402 25.85 -28.37 57.45
C GLN A 402 26.31 -29.29 56.30
N SER A 403 26.16 -30.60 56.46
CA SER A 403 26.49 -31.58 55.41
C SER A 403 25.66 -31.38 54.12
N ARG A 404 24.46 -30.82 54.23
CA ARG A 404 23.54 -30.55 53.09
C ARG A 404 23.83 -29.25 52.36
N VAL A 405 24.64 -28.34 52.92
CA VAL A 405 25.06 -27.10 52.25
C VAL A 405 25.81 -27.40 50.94
N LYS A 406 26.57 -28.51 50.90
CA LYS A 406 27.23 -29.00 49.69
C LYS A 406 26.25 -29.27 48.54
N SER A 407 25.03 -29.73 48.85
CA SER A 407 23.99 -29.98 47.85
C SER A 407 23.49 -28.68 47.21
N ILE A 408 23.41 -27.59 48.00
CA ILE A 408 23.06 -26.26 47.46
C ILE A 408 24.15 -25.77 46.51
N HIS A 409 25.43 -25.84 46.91
CA HIS A 409 26.54 -25.43 46.04
C HIS A 409 26.59 -26.24 44.74
N MET A 410 26.36 -27.55 44.82
CA MET A 410 26.31 -28.42 43.64
C MET A 410 25.15 -28.03 42.70
N GLY A 411 23.98 -27.70 43.26
CA GLY A 411 22.84 -27.20 42.49
C GLY A 411 23.13 -25.86 41.81
N VAL A 412 23.78 -24.93 42.50
CA VAL A 412 24.19 -23.63 41.92
C VAL A 412 25.16 -23.82 40.75
N ILE A 413 26.18 -24.66 40.91
CA ILE A 413 27.15 -24.95 39.85
C ILE A 413 26.46 -25.58 38.64
N LEU A 414 25.57 -26.56 38.87
CA LEU A 414 24.82 -27.22 37.80
C LEU A 414 23.92 -26.22 37.05
N GLY A 415 23.24 -25.32 37.78
CA GLY A 415 22.41 -24.27 37.19
C GLY A 415 23.22 -23.32 36.32
N ILE A 416 24.40 -22.88 36.77
CA ILE A 416 25.29 -22.02 35.97
C ILE A 416 25.70 -22.73 34.68
N LEU A 417 26.13 -24.00 34.76
CA LEU A 417 26.54 -24.78 33.60
C LEU A 417 25.38 -24.99 32.61
N ALA A 418 24.17 -25.26 33.10
CA ALA A 418 22.98 -25.39 32.27
C ALA A 418 22.63 -24.08 31.54
N SER A 419 22.79 -22.93 32.20
CA SER A 419 22.58 -21.62 31.56
C SER A 419 23.57 -21.37 30.43
N PHE A 420 24.86 -21.69 30.63
CA PHE A 420 25.87 -21.58 29.55
C PHE A 420 25.59 -22.54 28.39
N ALA A 421 25.19 -23.79 28.68
CA ALA A 421 24.83 -24.75 27.64
C ALA A 421 23.62 -24.28 26.83
N THR A 422 22.62 -23.70 27.49
CA THR A 422 21.43 -23.15 26.83
C THR A 422 21.79 -21.95 25.94
N ALA A 423 22.63 -21.04 26.44
CA ALA A 423 23.10 -19.90 25.66
C ALA A 423 23.90 -20.34 24.42
N TYR A 424 24.73 -21.38 24.54
CA TYR A 424 25.47 -21.97 23.43
C TYR A 424 24.54 -22.58 22.37
N ILE A 425 23.54 -23.37 22.78
CA ILE A 425 22.57 -23.99 21.86
C ILE A 425 21.76 -22.92 21.09
N ILE A 426 21.33 -21.85 21.76
CA ILE A 426 20.57 -20.77 21.13
C ILE A 426 21.42 -19.95 20.15
N HIS A 427 22.73 -19.87 20.34
CA HIS A 427 23.62 -19.12 19.44
C HIS A 427 23.96 -19.92 18.15
N GLU A 428 23.84 -21.24 18.17
CA GLU A 428 24.22 -22.11 17.05
C GLU A 428 23.04 -22.51 16.14
N ILE A 429 21.82 -22.12 16.52
CA ILE A 429 20.55 -22.25 15.77
C ILE A 429 20.19 -20.87 15.21
#